data_AF-A0A8C0VYN7-F1
#
_entry.id   AF-A0A8C0VYN7-F1
#
_cell.length_a   1.000
_cell.length_b   1.000
_cell.length_c   1.000
_cell.angle_alpha   90.00
_cell.angle_beta   90.00
_cell.angle_gamma   90.00
#
_symmetry.space_group_name_H-M   'P 1'
#
loop_
_entity.id
_entity.type
_entity.pdbx_description
1 polymer ?
#
loop_
_entity_poly.entity_id
_entity_poly.type
_entity_poly.pdbx_seq_one_letter_code
_entity_poly.pdbx_strand_id
1 'polypeptide(L)'
;MTSLLKLPPTSPNFPPSPAQPPPAQAQENQANGHVSQDHEQPVYPESTARAPAEDETQSMDSEDGFVPGGRASLSDLTHLEDIEGLTVWQLKEILARNFVNYKGCCEKWELMERVTRLYKDQKGLHHLVCGAEDKNGETVPSGLEENLCKICMDSPIDCVLLECGHMVTCIKCGKRMNECPICRQYVIRAVHVFHS
;
A
#
# COMPACT_ATOMS: atom_id res chain seq x y z
N MET A 1 1.62 -78.17 -9.72
CA MET A 1 1.94 -78.93 -8.49
C MET A 1 2.88 -78.05 -7.69
N THR A 2 2.52 -77.84 -6.41
CA THR A 2 3.22 -77.08 -5.36
C THR A 2 3.41 -75.57 -5.53
N SER A 3 2.40 -74.87 -5.04
CA SER A 3 2.46 -73.60 -4.31
C SER A 3 3.68 -73.47 -3.39
N LEU A 4 4.16 -72.24 -3.19
CA LEU A 4 4.43 -71.73 -1.85
C LEU A 4 4.15 -70.22 -1.79
N LEU A 5 3.14 -69.90 -1.00
CA LEU A 5 2.69 -68.58 -0.60
C LEU A 5 3.69 -67.97 0.41
N LYS A 6 3.93 -66.66 0.33
CA LYS A 6 4.42 -65.89 1.48
C LYS A 6 3.64 -64.57 1.58
N LEU A 7 2.79 -64.51 2.60
CA LEU A 7 2.05 -63.34 3.09
C LEU A 7 2.92 -62.52 4.09
N PRO A 8 2.48 -61.32 4.54
CA PRO A 8 3.33 -60.19 4.94
C PRO A 8 3.60 -60.16 6.46
N PRO A 9 4.31 -59.12 6.95
CA PRO A 9 3.88 -58.50 8.21
C PRO A 9 4.04 -56.96 8.22
N THR A 10 2.96 -56.22 8.49
CA THR A 10 2.65 -55.50 9.74
C THR A 10 3.24 -54.08 9.87
N SER A 11 2.36 -53.09 9.85
CA SER A 11 2.55 -51.76 10.44
C SER A 11 2.77 -51.84 11.96
N PRO A 12 3.50 -50.89 12.56
CA PRO A 12 3.26 -50.48 13.93
C PRO A 12 2.49 -49.16 13.95
N ASN A 13 1.27 -49.29 14.44
CA ASN A 13 0.40 -48.29 15.02
C ASN A 13 1.17 -47.43 16.05
N PHE A 14 1.22 -46.11 15.88
CA PHE A 14 1.73 -45.21 16.92
C PHE A 14 0.61 -44.89 17.94
N PRO A 15 0.92 -44.90 19.24
CA PRO A 15 -0.09 -44.86 20.30
C PRO A 15 -0.69 -43.45 20.48
N PRO A 16 -1.98 -43.33 20.80
CA PRO A 16 -2.52 -42.13 21.43
C PRO A 16 -2.31 -42.22 22.94
N SER A 17 -1.75 -41.19 23.56
CA SER A 17 -1.70 -41.11 25.03
C SER A 17 -1.41 -39.67 25.49
N PRO A 18 -1.86 -39.25 26.68
CA PRO A 18 -3.12 -39.55 27.34
C PRO A 18 -3.87 -38.26 27.72
N ALA A 19 -5.20 -38.37 27.84
CA ALA A 19 -6.01 -37.39 28.55
C ALA A 19 -5.76 -37.52 30.07
N GLN A 20 -5.61 -36.39 30.77
CA GLN A 20 -5.77 -36.29 32.23
C GLN A 20 -6.23 -34.87 32.65
N PRO A 21 -6.89 -34.72 33.82
CA PRO A 21 -8.24 -34.14 33.93
C PRO A 21 -8.33 -32.80 34.73
N PRO A 22 -9.54 -32.25 34.99
CA PRO A 22 -9.80 -31.00 35.76
C PRO A 22 -9.51 -31.18 37.27
N PRO A 23 -9.58 -30.16 38.18
CA PRO A 23 -10.78 -29.32 38.38
C PRO A 23 -10.57 -27.93 39.06
N ALA A 24 -11.69 -27.35 39.49
CA ALA A 24 -11.87 -26.49 40.67
C ALA A 24 -11.96 -24.97 40.45
N GLN A 25 -13.22 -24.57 40.31
CA GLN A 25 -13.86 -23.38 40.84
C GLN A 25 -13.24 -22.85 42.14
N ALA A 26 -13.18 -21.52 42.31
CA ALA A 26 -13.86 -20.83 43.43
C ALA A 26 -13.66 -19.30 43.40
N GLN A 27 -14.80 -18.63 43.64
CA GLN A 27 -15.00 -17.42 44.45
C GLN A 27 -14.85 -16.00 43.87
N GLU A 28 -16.02 -15.42 43.60
CA GLU A 28 -16.53 -14.17 44.18
C GLU A 28 -15.54 -13.30 45.00
N ASN A 29 -15.44 -12.01 44.68
CA ASN A 29 -16.11 -10.96 45.46
C ASN A 29 -15.89 -9.54 44.90
N GLN A 30 -17.02 -8.82 44.83
CA GLN A 30 -17.27 -7.43 45.22
C GLN A 30 -16.52 -6.23 44.59
N ALA A 31 -17.38 -5.35 44.08
CA ALA A 31 -17.31 -3.90 43.98
C ALA A 31 -16.46 -3.16 45.05
N ASN A 32 -15.71 -2.14 44.60
CA ASN A 32 -15.93 -0.72 44.95
C ASN A 32 -14.85 0.20 44.36
N GLY A 33 -15.23 1.46 44.10
CA GLY A 33 -14.30 2.57 43.85
C GLY A 33 -14.79 3.49 42.71
N HIS A 34 -15.90 4.20 42.89
CA HIS A 34 -15.94 5.58 43.42
C HIS A 34 -15.83 6.65 42.32
N VAL A 35 -16.97 7.26 41.95
CA VAL A 35 -17.10 8.72 41.87
C VAL A 35 -18.59 9.06 41.90
N SER A 36 -19.00 9.71 43.00
CA SER A 36 -20.27 10.43 43.12
C SER A 36 -19.94 11.91 43.27
N GLN A 37 -20.70 12.73 42.54
CA GLN A 37 -21.20 14.09 42.87
C GLN A 37 -20.11 15.17 43.12
N ASP A 38 -20.23 16.41 42.61
CA ASP A 38 -21.34 17.32 42.87
C ASP A 38 -21.20 18.61 42.02
N HIS A 39 -22.33 19.31 41.86
CA HIS A 39 -22.56 20.74 41.57
C HIS A 39 -21.39 21.65 41.15
N GLU A 40 -21.58 22.46 40.09
CA GLU A 40 -22.15 23.83 40.19
C GLU A 40 -22.17 24.57 38.84
N GLN A 41 -23.33 25.15 38.48
CA GLN A 41 -23.49 26.30 37.56
C GLN A 41 -23.30 27.61 38.38
N PRO A 42 -23.41 28.86 37.85
CA PRO A 42 -23.64 29.35 36.49
C PRO A 42 -22.66 30.49 36.09
N VAL A 43 -22.85 31.11 34.91
CA VAL A 43 -22.96 32.58 34.70
C VAL A 43 -22.81 32.91 33.19
N TYR A 44 -23.84 33.59 32.69
CA TYR A 44 -24.00 34.27 31.39
C TYR A 44 -23.01 35.45 31.25
N PRO A 45 -22.76 36.01 30.05
CA PRO A 45 -23.67 37.06 29.55
C PRO A 45 -23.90 37.10 28.03
N GLU A 46 -25.18 37.28 27.71
CA GLU A 46 -25.82 38.29 26.87
C GLU A 46 -25.08 39.03 25.71
N SER A 47 -25.85 39.20 24.63
CA SER A 47 -25.63 40.10 23.48
C SER A 47 -25.38 41.54 23.87
N THR A 48 -24.59 42.28 23.08
CA THR A 48 -24.95 43.65 22.63
C THR A 48 -24.14 44.02 21.37
N ALA A 49 -24.84 44.60 20.40
CA ALA A 49 -24.32 45.16 19.16
C ALA A 49 -23.38 46.37 19.37
N ARG A 50 -22.39 46.53 18.48
CA ARG A 50 -21.84 47.85 18.14
C ARG A 50 -21.14 47.83 16.77
N ALA A 51 -21.70 48.56 15.81
CA ALA A 51 -20.96 49.09 14.66
C ALA A 51 -20.07 50.26 15.13
N PRO A 52 -18.97 50.54 14.41
CA PRO A 52 -18.98 51.75 13.60
C PRO A 52 -18.42 51.53 12.18
N ALA A 53 -18.92 52.38 11.28
CA ALA A 53 -18.56 52.49 9.89
C ALA A 53 -17.31 53.35 9.67
N GLU A 54 -16.72 53.14 8.49
CA GLU A 54 -15.98 54.05 7.59
C GLU A 54 -14.84 54.94 8.15
N ASP A 55 -13.63 54.75 7.62
CA ASP A 55 -12.99 55.78 6.77
C ASP A 55 -11.83 55.17 5.95
N GLU A 56 -11.78 55.57 4.68
CA GLU A 56 -10.85 55.13 3.65
C GLU A 56 -9.44 55.72 3.82
N THR A 57 -8.40 54.95 3.49
CA THR A 57 -7.26 55.52 2.75
C THR A 57 -6.65 54.49 1.80
N GLN A 58 -6.27 55.00 0.63
CA GLN A 58 -6.06 54.32 -0.64
C GLN A 58 -4.66 53.72 -0.81
N SER A 59 -4.63 52.58 -1.50
CA SER A 59 -3.69 52.10 -2.55
C SER A 59 -2.16 52.27 -2.45
N MET A 60 -1.46 51.16 -2.76
CA MET A 60 -0.22 50.99 -3.55
C MET A 60 0.55 49.79 -2.96
N ASP A 61 1.09 48.79 -3.66
CA ASP A 61 1.09 48.27 -5.02
C ASP A 61 1.75 46.87 -4.90
N SER A 62 1.37 45.93 -5.77
CA SER A 62 2.07 44.67 -6.11
C SER A 62 2.71 43.83 -5.00
N GLU A 63 2.16 42.64 -4.71
CA GLU A 63 2.80 41.40 -5.21
C GLU A 63 1.90 40.16 -5.10
N ASP A 64 1.71 39.56 -6.27
CA ASP A 64 1.31 38.20 -6.60
C ASP A 64 -0.08 37.68 -6.21
N GLY A 65 -1.01 37.86 -7.16
CA GLY A 65 -2.21 37.04 -7.25
C GLY A 65 -1.87 35.63 -7.70
N PHE A 66 -1.69 34.69 -6.77
CA PHE A 66 -1.84 33.27 -7.08
C PHE A 66 -3.31 32.89 -7.05
N VAL A 67 -3.96 32.97 -8.21
CA VAL A 67 -5.15 32.14 -8.47
C VAL A 67 -4.67 30.69 -8.50
N PRO A 68 -5.13 29.77 -7.62
CA PRO A 68 -4.79 28.36 -7.72
C PRO A 68 -5.61 27.72 -8.85
N GLY A 69 -5.25 28.07 -10.10
CA GLY A 69 -5.99 27.70 -11.31
C GLY A 69 -5.26 26.72 -12.22
N GLY A 70 -3.96 26.47 -11.98
CA GLY A 70 -3.21 25.45 -12.69
C GLY A 70 -3.24 24.13 -11.92
N ARG A 71 -4.02 23.16 -12.40
CA ARG A 71 -3.99 21.80 -11.87
C ARG A 71 -2.65 21.16 -12.24
N ALA A 72 -1.68 21.17 -11.33
CA ALA A 72 -0.40 20.49 -11.56
C ALA A 72 -0.64 19.02 -11.91
N SER A 73 -0.03 18.58 -13.01
CA SER A 73 -0.08 17.20 -13.52
C SER A 73 1.33 16.69 -13.79
N LEU A 74 1.50 15.37 -13.83
CA LEU A 74 2.76 14.76 -14.25
C LEU A 74 3.11 15.07 -15.71
N SER A 75 2.10 15.29 -16.56
CA SER A 75 2.27 15.61 -17.97
C SER A 75 2.97 16.95 -18.21
N ASP A 76 2.97 17.84 -17.21
CA ASP A 76 3.59 19.15 -17.28
C ASP A 76 5.09 19.11 -16.94
N LEU A 77 5.61 17.95 -16.52
CA LEU A 77 7.00 17.76 -16.10
C LEU A 77 7.82 17.13 -17.24
N THR A 78 8.98 17.71 -17.52
CA THR A 78 9.86 17.29 -18.62
C THR A 78 11.19 16.72 -18.14
N HIS A 79 11.66 17.18 -16.97
CA HIS A 79 12.92 16.77 -16.36
C HIS A 79 12.80 16.67 -14.83
N LEU A 80 13.80 16.07 -14.19
CA LEU A 80 13.83 15.89 -12.73
C LEU A 80 13.92 17.22 -11.97
N GLU A 81 14.51 18.24 -12.58
CA GLU A 81 14.65 19.59 -12.02
C GLU A 81 13.28 20.27 -11.83
N ASP A 82 12.31 19.97 -12.70
CA ASP A 82 10.94 20.48 -12.58
C ASP A 82 10.29 20.02 -11.26
N ILE A 83 10.63 18.81 -10.79
CA ILE A 83 10.09 18.22 -9.55
C ILE A 83 10.64 18.95 -8.32
N GLU A 84 11.89 19.40 -8.36
CA GLU A 84 12.53 20.15 -7.27
C GLU A 84 11.91 21.53 -7.09
N GLY A 85 11.53 22.18 -8.21
CA GLY A 85 10.85 23.46 -8.24
C GLY A 85 9.39 23.43 -7.74
N LEU A 86 8.78 22.25 -7.60
CA LEU A 86 7.40 22.16 -7.12
C LEU A 86 7.25 22.49 -5.64
N THR A 87 6.14 23.15 -5.32
CA THR A 87 5.69 23.33 -3.94
C THR A 87 5.19 22.02 -3.34
N VAL A 88 5.18 21.94 -2.01
CA VAL A 88 4.62 20.78 -1.28
C VAL A 88 3.17 20.49 -1.68
N TRP A 89 2.40 21.54 -1.95
CA TRP A 89 1.01 21.39 -2.39
C TRP A 89 0.94 20.78 -3.80
N GLN A 90 1.74 21.25 -4.76
CA GLN A 90 1.78 20.69 -6.11
C GLN A 90 2.27 19.24 -6.12
N LEU A 91 3.27 18.89 -5.29
CA LEU A 91 3.74 17.50 -5.14
C LEU A 91 2.61 16.60 -4.63
N LYS A 92 1.89 17.01 -3.58
CA LYS A 92 0.74 16.27 -3.04
C LYS A 92 -0.40 16.17 -4.05
N GLU A 93 -0.67 17.24 -4.78
CA GLU A 93 -1.70 17.30 -5.80
C GLU A 93 -1.43 16.32 -6.95
N ILE A 94 -0.17 16.28 -7.42
CA ILE A 94 0.28 15.32 -8.43
C ILE A 94 0.12 13.88 -7.92
N LEU A 95 0.54 13.60 -6.69
CA LEU A 95 0.39 12.26 -6.10
C LEU A 95 -1.08 11.87 -5.93
N ALA A 96 -1.93 12.79 -5.47
CA ALA A 96 -3.37 12.58 -5.29
C ALA A 96 -4.06 12.26 -6.62
N ARG A 97 -3.75 13.01 -7.69
CA ARG A 97 -4.30 12.78 -9.03
C ARG A 97 -3.95 11.41 -9.62
N ASN A 98 -2.80 10.88 -9.23
CA ASN A 98 -2.30 9.58 -9.71
C ASN A 98 -2.53 8.46 -8.69
N PHE A 99 -3.41 8.68 -7.70
CA PHE A 99 -3.77 7.69 -6.68
C PHE A 99 -2.58 7.14 -5.88
N VAL A 100 -1.49 7.91 -5.76
CA VAL A 100 -0.32 7.55 -4.96
C VAL A 100 -0.52 8.05 -3.53
N ASN A 101 -0.57 7.11 -2.58
CA ASN A 101 -0.68 7.46 -1.18
C ASN A 101 0.59 8.16 -0.67
N TYR A 102 0.41 9.36 -0.12
CA TYR A 102 1.45 10.15 0.52
C TYR A 102 1.20 10.38 2.02
N LYS A 103 0.22 9.68 2.61
CA LYS A 103 0.00 9.71 4.05
C LYS A 103 1.27 9.21 4.76
N GLY A 104 1.80 10.03 5.68
CA GLY A 104 3.03 9.73 6.41
C GLY A 104 4.30 10.34 5.81
N CYS A 105 4.22 11.10 4.71
CA CYS A 105 5.33 11.95 4.26
C CYS A 105 5.36 13.21 5.14
N CYS A 106 6.40 13.34 5.94
CA CYS A 106 6.64 14.48 6.82
C CYS A 106 7.47 15.56 6.12
N GLU A 107 8.35 15.17 5.19
CA GLU A 107 9.29 16.07 4.53
C GLU A 107 9.00 16.27 3.03
N LYS A 108 9.43 17.42 2.48
CA LYS A 108 9.28 17.72 1.03
C LYS A 108 10.01 16.66 0.18
N TRP A 109 11.19 16.22 0.63
CA TRP A 109 11.99 15.20 -0.04
C TRP A 109 11.20 13.90 -0.26
N GLU A 110 10.47 13.42 0.76
CA GLU A 110 9.70 12.16 0.66
C GLU A 110 8.58 12.22 -0.39
N LEU A 111 8.02 13.42 -0.60
CA LEU A 111 7.03 13.67 -1.65
C LEU A 111 7.72 13.73 -3.01
N MET A 112 8.85 14.44 -3.11
CA MET A 112 9.66 14.51 -4.33
C MET A 112 10.11 13.13 -4.79
N GLU A 113 10.53 12.26 -3.88
CA GLU A 113 10.98 10.90 -4.20
C GLU A 113 9.82 10.05 -4.76
N ARG A 114 8.63 10.17 -4.18
CA ARG A 114 7.42 9.51 -4.70
C ARG A 114 7.02 10.05 -6.07
N VAL A 115 7.06 11.37 -6.28
CA VAL A 115 6.77 12.00 -7.58
C VAL A 115 7.83 11.62 -8.62
N THR A 116 9.10 11.54 -8.22
CA THR A 116 10.21 11.12 -9.08
C THR A 116 10.04 9.69 -9.55
N ARG A 117 9.65 8.77 -8.65
CA ARG A 117 9.37 7.39 -9.02
C ARG A 117 8.20 7.32 -9.99
N LEU A 118 7.10 7.99 -9.67
CA LEU A 118 5.91 8.07 -10.49
C LEU A 118 6.20 8.65 -11.89
N TYR A 119 7.03 9.69 -11.98
CA TYR A 119 7.46 10.30 -13.24
C TYR A 119 8.29 9.33 -14.11
N LYS A 120 9.22 8.59 -13.49
CA LYS A 120 10.03 7.58 -14.19
C LYS A 120 9.18 6.42 -14.71
N ASP A 121 8.25 5.93 -13.90
CA ASP A 121 7.34 4.84 -14.27
C ASP A 121 6.49 5.24 -15.49
N GLN A 122 5.97 6.47 -15.50
CA GLN A 122 5.21 7.00 -16.63
C GLN A 122 6.05 7.14 -17.91
N LYS A 123 7.30 7.62 -17.79
CA LYS A 123 8.21 7.76 -18.93
C LYS A 123 8.68 6.41 -19.49
N GLY A 124 8.89 5.42 -18.63
CA GLY A 124 9.20 4.05 -19.03
C GLY A 124 8.07 3.43 -19.85
N LEU A 125 6.82 3.60 -19.40
CA LEU A 125 5.64 3.14 -20.14
C LEU A 125 5.47 3.88 -21.49
N HIS A 126 5.68 5.20 -21.51
CA HIS A 126 5.61 6.00 -22.73
C HIS A 126 6.71 5.64 -23.74
N HIS A 127 7.91 5.27 -23.28
CA HIS A 127 8.98 4.79 -24.16
C HIS A 127 8.64 3.45 -24.81
N LEU A 128 7.94 2.55 -24.10
CA LEU A 128 7.49 1.26 -24.65
C LEU A 128 6.34 1.41 -25.67
N VAL A 129 5.49 2.43 -25.50
CA VAL A 129 4.34 2.72 -26.38
C VAL A 129 4.72 3.50 -27.65
N CYS A 130 5.76 4.33 -27.62
CA CYS A 130 6.14 5.21 -28.74
C CYS A 130 7.50 4.87 -29.40
N GLY A 131 8.28 3.91 -28.86
CA GLY A 131 9.65 3.62 -29.29
C GLY A 131 9.80 2.50 -30.33
N ALA A 132 8.97 2.49 -31.38
CA ALA A 132 9.09 1.54 -32.49
C ALA A 132 9.69 2.18 -33.75
N GLU A 133 10.74 2.99 -33.64
CA GLU A 133 11.60 3.32 -34.78
C GLU A 133 13.08 3.29 -34.34
N ASP A 134 13.78 2.31 -34.92
CA ASP A 134 15.23 2.13 -35.06
C ASP A 134 16.18 2.82 -34.07
N LYS A 135 16.94 2.01 -33.31
CA LYS A 135 18.42 1.91 -33.42
C LYS A 135 18.97 0.66 -32.72
N ASN A 136 19.57 -0.19 -33.56
CA ASN A 136 20.64 -1.15 -33.26
C ASN A 136 21.47 -0.83 -32.01
N GLY A 137 21.35 -1.67 -30.99
CA GLY A 137 22.16 -1.65 -29.78
C GLY A 137 21.73 -2.77 -28.86
N GLU A 138 22.54 -3.82 -28.83
CA GLU A 138 22.41 -5.04 -28.02
C GLU A 138 22.19 -4.70 -26.54
N THR A 139 20.93 -4.51 -26.18
CA THR A 139 20.48 -4.34 -24.80
C THR A 139 19.40 -5.37 -24.64
N VAL A 140 19.70 -6.42 -23.86
CA VAL A 140 18.74 -7.44 -23.45
C VAL A 140 17.45 -6.73 -23.05
N PRO A 141 16.28 -7.09 -23.61
CA PRO A 141 15.05 -6.39 -23.31
C PRO A 141 14.76 -6.53 -21.82
N SER A 142 15.03 -5.46 -21.05
CA SER A 142 14.76 -5.40 -19.61
C SER A 142 13.27 -5.59 -19.28
N GLY A 143 12.39 -5.54 -20.29
CA GLY A 143 10.98 -5.90 -20.20
C GLY A 143 10.71 -7.40 -19.97
N LEU A 144 11.69 -8.30 -20.17
CA LEU A 144 11.49 -9.71 -19.82
C LEU A 144 11.64 -9.96 -18.32
N GLU A 145 12.60 -9.30 -17.66
CA GLU A 145 12.86 -9.49 -16.23
C GLU A 145 11.72 -8.97 -15.35
N GLU A 146 11.03 -7.91 -15.76
CA GLU A 146 9.86 -7.38 -15.04
C GLU A 146 8.72 -8.42 -14.98
N ASN A 147 8.58 -9.27 -16.00
CA ASN A 147 7.53 -10.29 -16.11
C ASN A 147 7.91 -11.65 -15.52
N LEU A 148 9.11 -11.80 -14.96
CA LEU A 148 9.54 -13.01 -14.27
C LEU A 148 9.12 -13.03 -12.81
N CYS A 149 8.79 -14.23 -12.33
CA CYS A 149 8.52 -14.53 -10.93
C CYS A 149 9.66 -14.01 -10.05
N LYS A 150 9.35 -13.13 -9.08
CA LYS A 150 10.38 -12.51 -8.23
C LYS A 150 10.99 -13.45 -7.19
N ILE A 151 10.52 -14.69 -7.13
CA ILE A 151 11.00 -15.71 -6.20
C ILE A 151 12.00 -16.65 -6.87
N CYS A 152 11.70 -17.15 -8.07
CA CYS A 152 12.60 -18.06 -8.79
C CYS A 152 13.38 -17.39 -9.91
N MET A 153 12.97 -16.21 -10.38
CA MET A 153 13.56 -15.49 -11.52
C MET A 153 13.68 -16.33 -12.80
N ASP A 154 12.87 -17.38 -12.93
CA ASP A 154 12.99 -18.40 -13.99
C ASP A 154 11.71 -18.56 -14.81
N SER A 155 10.56 -18.55 -14.13
CA SER A 155 9.26 -18.74 -14.76
C SER A 155 8.49 -17.40 -14.76
N PRO A 156 7.60 -17.16 -15.75
CA PRO A 156 6.81 -15.93 -15.82
C PRO A 156 5.86 -15.80 -14.62
N ILE A 157 5.42 -14.58 -14.33
CA ILE A 157 4.35 -14.32 -13.38
C ILE A 157 3.04 -14.81 -13.99
N ASP A 158 2.54 -15.94 -13.50
CA ASP A 158 1.35 -16.62 -14.01
C ASP A 158 0.36 -16.98 -12.89
N CYS A 159 0.52 -16.41 -11.69
CA CYS A 159 -0.40 -16.67 -10.58
C CYS A 159 -0.77 -15.43 -9.76
N VAL A 160 -1.99 -15.47 -9.23
CA VAL A 160 -2.54 -14.48 -8.30
C VAL A 160 -2.71 -15.11 -6.92
N LEU A 161 -2.28 -14.38 -5.89
CA LEU A 161 -2.46 -14.77 -4.49
C LEU A 161 -3.81 -14.24 -3.98
N LEU A 162 -4.71 -15.14 -3.60
CA LEU A 162 -6.05 -14.74 -3.14
C LEU A 162 -6.02 -14.12 -1.74
N GLU A 163 -7.07 -13.37 -1.42
CA GLU A 163 -7.17 -12.37 -0.32
C GLU A 163 -6.45 -11.04 -0.57
N CYS A 164 -5.29 -11.04 -1.25
CA CYS A 164 -4.53 -9.80 -1.49
C CYS A 164 -4.38 -9.39 -2.97
N GLY A 165 -4.61 -10.30 -3.92
CA GLY A 165 -4.62 -10.02 -5.36
C GLY A 165 -3.24 -9.74 -6.00
N HIS A 166 -2.13 -9.87 -5.26
CA HIS A 166 -0.80 -9.57 -5.81
C HIS A 166 -0.34 -10.66 -6.79
N MET A 167 0.06 -10.23 -8.00
CA MET A 167 0.66 -11.06 -9.04
C MET A 167 2.17 -10.77 -9.10
N VAL A 168 2.95 -11.61 -8.43
CA VAL A 168 4.41 -11.40 -8.26
C VAL A 168 5.21 -12.70 -8.41
N THR A 169 4.52 -13.83 -8.43
CA THR A 169 5.14 -15.16 -8.46
C THR A 169 4.56 -16.01 -9.58
N CYS A 170 5.32 -17.02 -10.00
CA CYS A 170 4.78 -18.12 -10.78
C CYS A 170 4.04 -19.11 -9.88
N ILE A 171 3.16 -19.95 -10.43
CA ILE A 171 2.30 -20.88 -9.69
C ILE A 171 3.11 -21.89 -8.84
N LYS A 172 4.31 -22.28 -9.31
CA LYS A 172 5.24 -23.14 -8.56
C LYS A 172 5.74 -22.50 -7.26
N CYS A 173 5.96 -21.19 -7.26
CA CYS A 173 6.38 -20.43 -6.10
C CYS A 173 5.17 -20.03 -5.25
N GLY A 174 4.08 -19.60 -5.89
CA GLY A 174 2.77 -19.33 -5.30
C GLY A 174 2.24 -20.44 -4.39
N LYS A 175 2.45 -21.71 -4.75
CA LYS A 175 2.01 -22.86 -3.96
C LYS A 175 2.88 -23.17 -2.73
N ARG A 176 4.12 -22.67 -2.69
CA ARG A 176 5.11 -22.97 -1.62
C ARG A 176 5.20 -21.88 -0.55
N MET A 177 4.48 -20.79 -0.72
CA MET A 177 4.52 -19.62 0.15
C MET A 177 3.30 -19.59 1.08
N ASN A 178 3.54 -19.14 2.31
CA ASN A 178 2.52 -18.94 3.34
C ASN A 178 2.07 -17.47 3.43
N GLU A 179 2.90 -16.53 3.00
CA GLU A 179 2.64 -15.09 3.05
C GLU A 179 3.00 -14.42 1.72
N CYS A 180 2.25 -13.39 1.35
CA CYS A 180 2.54 -12.57 0.17
C CYS A 180 3.83 -11.73 0.37
N PRO A 181 4.80 -11.72 -0.56
CA PRO A 181 6.05 -10.95 -0.41
C PRO A 181 5.83 -9.43 -0.49
N ILE A 182 4.67 -8.99 -0.99
CA ILE A 182 4.33 -7.57 -1.11
C ILE A 182 3.69 -7.05 0.19
N CYS A 183 2.64 -7.73 0.66
CA CYS A 183 1.79 -7.21 1.73
C CYS A 183 1.79 -8.08 3.00
N ARG A 184 2.53 -9.18 3.02
CA ARG A 184 2.63 -10.15 4.14
C ARG A 184 1.31 -10.76 4.59
N GLN A 185 0.26 -10.63 3.79
CA GLN A 185 -1.03 -11.29 4.04
C GLN A 185 -0.87 -12.81 3.85
N TYR A 186 -1.51 -13.60 4.71
CA TYR A 186 -1.52 -15.06 4.59
C TYR A 186 -2.13 -15.51 3.26
N VAL A 187 -1.43 -16.40 2.56
CA VAL A 187 -1.87 -16.94 1.26
C VAL A 187 -2.81 -18.11 1.52
N ILE A 188 -4.11 -17.89 1.34
CA ILE A 188 -5.11 -18.96 1.45
C ILE A 188 -5.06 -19.87 0.22
N ARG A 189 -4.97 -19.28 -0.98
CA ARG A 189 -4.91 -19.99 -2.27
C ARG A 189 -4.11 -19.20 -3.29
N ALA A 190 -3.43 -19.93 -4.18
CA ALA A 190 -2.78 -19.38 -5.37
C ALA A 190 -3.48 -19.93 -6.63
N VAL A 191 -3.91 -19.05 -7.52
CA VAL A 191 -4.63 -19.41 -8.75
C VAL A 191 -3.80 -19.04 -9.97
N HIS A 192 -3.72 -19.95 -10.93
CA HIS A 192 -3.03 -19.72 -12.19
C HIS A 192 -3.88 -18.85 -13.12
N VAL A 193 -3.26 -17.85 -13.76
CA VAL A 193 -3.90 -16.89 -14.66
C VAL A 193 -3.40 -17.13 -16.08
N PHE A 194 -4.30 -17.06 -17.05
CA PHE A 194 -3.98 -17.19 -18.47
C PHE A 194 -4.04 -15.82 -19.14
N HIS A 195 -3.02 -15.46 -19.89
CA HIS A 195 -2.98 -14.25 -20.71
C HIS A 195 -3.64 -14.55 -22.07
N SER A 196 -4.46 -13.62 -22.56
CA SER A 196 -5.24 -13.76 -23.81
C SER A 196 -4.47 -13.27 -25.03
#